data_AF-A0A529GQI8-F1
#
_entry.id   AF-A0A529GQI8-F1
#
_cell.length_a   1.000
_cell.length_b   1.000
_cell.length_c   1.000
_cell.angle_alpha   90.00
_cell.angle_beta   90.00
_cell.angle_gamma   90.00
#
_symmetry.space_group_name_H-M   'P 1'
#
loop_
_entity.id
_entity.type
_entity.pdbx_description
1 polymer ?
#
loop_
_entity_poly.entity_id
_entity_poly.type
_entity_poly.pdbx_seq_one_letter_code
_entity_poly.pdbx_strand_id
1 'polypeptide(L)' 'MSTEHIDDVSGISTTGHEWDGIKELNNPLPRWWVITFYITIAWAIGYTIAYPAWPMLSSATRGVLGYS' A
#
# COMPACT_ATOMS: atom_id res chain seq x y z
N MET A 1 -9.96 5.46 28.29
CA MET A 1 -8.75 5.83 27.53
C MET A 1 -7.58 5.25 28.30
N SER A 2 -6.98 4.17 27.82
CA SER A 2 -5.64 3.78 28.30
C SER A 2 -4.71 4.95 28.04
N THR A 3 -3.91 5.32 29.02
CA THR A 3 -2.91 6.38 28.87
C THR A 3 -1.93 5.99 27.78
N GLU A 4 -1.71 6.88 26.80
CA GLU A 4 -0.70 6.69 25.75
C GLU A 4 0.66 6.38 26.41
N HIS A 5 1.22 5.21 26.11
CA HIS A 5 2.56 4.84 26.56
C HIS A 5 3.57 5.30 25.50
N ILE A 6 4.53 6.11 25.93
CA ILE A 6 5.66 6.56 25.12
C ILE A 6 6.79 5.56 25.32
N ASP A 7 7.31 5.04 24.20
CA ASP A 7 8.44 4.11 24.22
C ASP A 7 9.74 4.84 24.62
N ASP A 8 10.50 4.25 25.54
CA ASP A 8 11.69 4.88 26.14
C ASP A 8 12.87 5.01 25.15
N VAL A 9 12.93 4.16 24.12
CA VAL A 9 14.04 4.12 23.16
C VAL A 9 13.77 5.04 21.97
N SER A 10 12.58 4.95 21.40
CA SER A 10 12.18 5.65 20.18
C SER A 10 11.49 7.00 20.46
N GLY A 11 10.96 7.22 21.66
CA GLY A 11 10.20 8.42 22.03
C GLY A 11 8.86 8.55 21.32
N ILE A 12 8.37 7.46 20.71
CA ILE A 12 7.14 7.42 19.92
C ILE A 12 6.01 6.80 20.75
N SER A 13 4.78 7.29 20.56
CA SER A 13 3.62 6.72 21.27
C SER A 13 3.23 5.37 20.68
N THR A 14 2.72 4.50 21.54
CA THR A 14 2.23 3.17 21.15
C THR A 14 0.73 3.18 20.86
N THR A 15 0.21 2.17 20.16
CA THR A 15 -1.22 2.08 19.77
C THR A 15 -2.19 1.78 20.93
N GLY A 16 -1.70 1.76 22.18
CA GLY A 16 -2.51 1.59 23.39
C GLY A 16 -2.92 0.16 23.74
N HIS A 17 -2.50 -0.83 22.95
CA HIS A 17 -2.72 -2.26 23.19
C HIS A 17 -1.38 -2.99 23.39
N GLU A 18 -1.41 -4.03 24.22
CA GLU A 18 -0.27 -4.91 24.46
C GLU A 18 -0.67 -6.35 24.18
N TRP A 19 0.18 -7.07 23.47
CA TRP A 19 -0.02 -8.45 23.06
C TRP A 19 1.18 -9.27 23.51
N ASP A 20 1.03 -9.99 24.63
CA ASP A 20 2.08 -10.88 25.15
C ASP A 20 3.44 -10.16 25.33
N GLY A 21 3.41 -8.97 25.93
CA GLY A 21 4.61 -8.13 26.11
C GLY A 21 5.02 -7.31 24.89
N ILE A 22 4.39 -7.48 23.72
CA ILE A 22 4.66 -6.71 22.50
C ILE A 22 3.70 -5.52 22.40
N LYS A 23 4.24 -4.34 22.05
CA LYS A 23 3.48 -3.12 21.77
C LYS A 23 3.87 -2.58 20.41
N GLU A 24 2.94 -1.89 19.75
CA GLU A 24 3.14 -1.35 18.41
C GLU A 24 3.39 0.15 18.47
N LEU A 25 4.43 0.63 17.79
CA LEU A 25 4.73 2.06 17.65
C LEU A 25 3.79 2.71 16.62
N ASN A 26 3.23 3.86 16.95
CA ASN A 26 2.36 4.63 16.08
C ASN A 26 3.16 5.52 15.12
N ASN A 27 3.98 4.89 14.28
CA ASN A 27 4.79 5.58 13.28
C ASN A 27 3.98 5.90 12.02
N PRO A 28 4.17 7.08 11.40
CA PRO A 28 3.69 7.30 10.06
C PRO A 28 4.42 6.38 9.07
N LEU A 29 3.73 5.97 8.01
CA LEU A 29 4.34 5.19 6.94
C LEU A 29 5.53 5.95 6.31
N PRO A 30 6.64 5.27 5.98
CA PRO A 30 7.76 5.92 5.31
C PRO A 30 7.34 6.57 4.00
N ARG A 31 7.71 7.85 3.79
CA ARG A 31 7.28 8.62 2.60
C ARG A 31 7.66 7.94 1.28
N TRP A 32 8.87 7.38 1.20
CA TRP A 32 9.34 6.67 0.00
C TRP A 32 8.50 5.42 -0.29
N TRP A 33 8.00 4.74 0.76
CA TRP A 33 7.15 3.56 0.62
C TRP A 33 5.81 3.94 0.02
N VAL A 34 5.16 4.99 0.56
CA VAL A 34 3.88 5.51 0.06
C VAL A 34 4.01 5.97 -1.39
N ILE A 35 5.08 6.69 -1.73
CA ILE A 35 5.36 7.13 -3.10
C ILE A 35 5.50 5.91 -4.03
N THR A 36 6.27 4.90 -3.63
CA THR A 36 6.47 3.68 -4.43
C THR A 36 5.15 2.94 -4.64
N PHE A 37 4.31 2.85 -3.60
CA PHE A 37 2.98 2.27 -3.68
C PHE A 37 2.08 2.99 -4.70
N TYR A 38 2.09 4.33 -4.73
CA TYR A 38 1.34 5.07 -5.74
C TYR A 38 1.92 4.96 -7.16
N ILE A 39 3.24 4.84 -7.29
CA ILE A 39 3.88 4.59 -8.59
C ILE A 39 3.42 3.25 -9.18
N THR A 40 3.34 2.19 -8.36
CA THR A 40 2.88 0.88 -8.86
C THR A 40 1.40 0.89 -9.24
N ILE A 41 0.56 1.66 -8.54
CA ILE A 41 -0.83 1.88 -8.94
C ILE A 41 -0.91 2.57 -10.30
N ALA A 42 -0.16 3.67 -10.49
CA ALA A 42 -0.12 4.39 -11.75
C ALA A 42 0.40 3.49 -12.89
N TRP A 43 1.42 2.67 -12.61
CA TRP A 43 1.94 1.68 -13.54
C TRP A 43 0.89 0.64 -13.92
N ALA A 44 0.16 0.09 -12.95
CA ALA A 44 -0.90 -0.89 -13.20
C ALA A 44 -2.01 -0.33 -14.10
N ILE A 45 -2.42 0.93 -13.87
CA ILE A 45 -3.37 1.63 -14.72
C ILE A 45 -2.81 1.79 -16.14
N GLY A 46 -1.57 2.29 -16.27
CA GLY A 46 -0.91 2.44 -17.57
C GLY A 46 -0.79 1.12 -18.32
N TYR A 47 -0.43 0.04 -17.61
CA TYR A 47 -0.27 -1.29 -18.18
C TYR A 47 -1.61 -1.87 -18.67
N THR A 48 -2.68 -1.66 -17.91
CA THR A 48 -4.05 -2.09 -18.27
C THR A 48 -4.54 -1.40 -19.56
N ILE A 49 -4.11 -0.15 -19.79
CA ILE A 49 -4.42 0.60 -21.02
C ILE A 49 -3.51 0.17 -22.18
N ALA A 50 -2.24 -0.09 -21.90
CA ALA A 50 -1.24 -0.43 -22.90
C ALA A 50 -1.48 -1.82 -23.53
N TYR A 51 -1.88 -2.80 -22.72
CA TYR A 51 -1.95 -4.22 -23.10
C TYR A 51 -3.37 -4.80 -22.98
N PRO A 52 -3.59 -6.01 -23.53
CA PRO A 52 -4.79 -6.76 -23.23
C PRO A 52 -4.91 -7.10 -21.74
N ALA A 53 -6.07 -6.80 -21.14
CA ALA A 53 -6.21 -6.88 -19.69
C ALA A 53 -7.58 -7.37 -19.23
N TRP A 54 -8.67 -6.70 -19.64
CA TRP A 54 -10.00 -6.99 -19.10
C TRP A 54 -10.70 -8.09 -19.89
N PRO A 55 -11.05 -9.25 -19.29
CA PRO A 55 -11.73 -10.32 -20.01
C PRO A 55 -13.19 -9.93 -20.28
N MET A 56 -13.54 -9.71 -21.55
CA MET A 56 -14.94 -9.56 -21.97
C MET A 56 -15.50 -10.92 -22.39
N LEU A 57 -16.82 -10.98 -22.65
CA LEU A 57 -17.51 -12.22 -23.03
C LEU A 57 -16.92 -12.94 -24.26
N SER A 58 -16.28 -12.21 -25.17
CA SER A 58 -15.74 -12.75 -26.42
C SER A 58 -14.22 -12.59 -26.58
N SER A 59 -13.59 -11.59 -25.97
CA SER A 59 -12.16 -11.34 -26.03
C SER A 59 -11.72 -10.37 -24.93
N ALA A 60 -10.44 -10.32 -24.59
CA ALA A 60 -9.96 -9.29 -23.68
C ALA A 60 -9.99 -7.89 -24.34
N THR A 61 -9.96 -6.82 -23.54
CA THR A 61 -9.58 -5.49 -24.06
C THR A 61 -8.28 -5.63 -24.84
N ARG A 62 -8.08 -4.89 -25.93
CA ARG A 62 -6.86 -5.03 -26.77
C ARG A 62 -5.70 -4.15 -26.33
N GLY A 63 -5.97 -3.14 -25.49
CA GLY A 63 -5.02 -2.07 -25.20
C GLY A 63 -4.71 -1.19 -26.42
N VAL A 64 -3.78 -0.26 -26.26
CA VAL A 64 -3.43 0.74 -27.30
C VAL A 64 -2.17 0.40 -28.11
N LEU A 65 -1.36 -0.57 -27.65
CA LEU A 65 -0.10 -0.92 -28.30
C LEU A 65 -0.23 -2.04 -29.35
N GLY A 66 -1.44 -2.58 -29.56
CA GLY A 66 -1.71 -3.55 -30.62
C GLY A 66 -1.19 -4.98 -30.36
N TYR A 67 -0.78 -5.28 -29.12
CA TYR A 67 -0.47 -6.65 -28.70
C TYR A 67 -1.76 -7.47 -28.56
N SER A 68 -1.72 -8.75 -28.92
CA SER A 68 -2.87 -9.68 -28.88
C SER A 68 -2.49 -11.00 -28.23
#